data_AF-A0A7Y4QQR1-F1
#
_entry.id   AF-A0A7Y4QQR1-F1
#
_cell.length_a   1.000
_cell.length_b   1.000
_cell.length_c   1.000
_cell.angle_alpha   90.00
_cell.angle_beta   90.00
_cell.angle_gamma   90.00
#
_symmetry.space_group_name_H-M   'P 1'
#
loop_
_entity.id
_entity.type
_entity.pdbx_description
1 polymer ?
#
loop_
_entity_poly.entity_id
_entity_poly.type
_entity_poly.pdbx_seq_one_letter_code
_entity_poly.pdbx_strand_id
1 'polypeptide(L)'
;MEIDELKNIWKENKPGKSLPEKGMYESVMDVLKKAEKKVLLRYFLMSVFMLITFYFLGNVILGNNTFNDLSYAGFYLLFTAMIAVFFIVWSTAIIFRKNNISNPSIDFLKSVKKKFERRKMVRKIVIPVYLGAIITGITLVYIEVLADLDILIRLLIHFGVIVFVLIISYFVSKREKKRYEKTYKPIEDRIDELLKDYENN
;
A
#
# COMPACT_ATOMS: atom_id res chain seq x y z
N MET A 1 18.88 -15.22 -38.62
CA MET A 1 18.38 -13.89 -38.27
C MET A 1 19.20 -12.91 -39.08
N GLU A 2 18.61 -12.41 -40.15
CA GLU A 2 19.32 -11.61 -41.15
C GLU A 2 19.53 -10.18 -40.62
N ILE A 3 20.64 -9.56 -41.02
CA ILE A 3 21.00 -8.20 -40.59
C ILE A 3 19.86 -7.20 -40.92
N ASP A 4 19.08 -7.48 -41.96
CA ASP A 4 17.93 -6.68 -42.36
C ASP A 4 16.72 -6.81 -41.41
N GLU A 5 16.53 -7.98 -40.76
CA GLU A 5 15.53 -8.13 -39.69
C GLU A 5 15.92 -7.31 -38.45
N LEU A 6 17.20 -7.30 -38.08
CA LEU A 6 17.71 -6.47 -36.98
C LEU A 6 17.61 -4.97 -37.30
N LYS A 7 17.82 -4.59 -38.57
CA LYS A 7 17.65 -3.21 -39.05
C LYS A 7 16.19 -2.76 -39.03
N ASN A 8 15.26 -3.66 -39.32
CA ASN A 8 13.82 -3.39 -39.22
C ASN A 8 13.36 -3.30 -37.76
N ILE A 9 13.82 -4.18 -36.87
CA ILE A 9 13.57 -4.08 -35.42
C ILE A 9 14.14 -2.77 -34.84
N TRP A 10 15.29 -2.30 -35.34
CA TRP A 10 15.89 -1.02 -34.92
C TRP A 10 15.16 0.20 -35.51
N LYS A 11 14.62 0.10 -36.74
CA LYS A 11 13.78 1.14 -37.36
C LYS A 11 12.38 1.21 -36.78
N GLU A 12 11.81 0.09 -36.33
CA GLU A 12 10.56 0.03 -35.58
C GLU A 12 10.73 0.55 -34.14
N ASN A 13 11.95 0.45 -33.58
CA ASN A 13 12.35 1.11 -32.33
C ASN A 13 12.80 2.58 -32.50
N LYS A 14 12.44 3.24 -33.60
CA LYS A 14 12.52 4.70 -33.65
C LYS A 14 11.65 5.27 -32.52
N PRO A 15 12.14 6.29 -31.78
CA PRO A 15 11.46 6.81 -30.61
C PRO A 15 10.03 7.17 -31.03
N GLY A 16 9.07 6.49 -30.42
CA GLY A 16 7.66 6.77 -30.63
C GLY A 16 7.45 8.28 -30.54
N LYS A 17 6.80 8.81 -31.58
CA LYS A 17 6.01 10.04 -31.65
C LYS A 17 6.41 11.14 -30.66
N SER A 18 6.94 12.23 -31.22
CA SER A 18 7.43 13.44 -30.55
C SER A 18 6.95 13.61 -29.10
N LEU A 19 7.90 13.42 -28.18
CA LEU A 19 7.80 13.81 -26.78
C LEU A 19 7.15 15.21 -26.66
N PRO A 20 6.06 15.38 -25.89
CA PRO A 20 5.71 16.62 -25.22
C PRO A 20 6.95 17.29 -24.61
N GLU A 21 6.87 18.61 -24.47
CA GLU A 21 7.98 19.49 -24.09
C GLU A 21 8.85 18.85 -22.99
N LYS A 22 10.12 18.53 -23.32
CA LYS A 22 11.04 17.74 -22.47
C LYS A 22 11.11 18.24 -21.01
N GLY A 23 10.92 19.55 -20.80
CA GLY A 23 10.86 20.16 -19.46
C GLY A 23 9.62 19.79 -18.65
N MET A 24 8.45 19.58 -19.28
CA MET A 24 7.22 19.17 -18.59
C MET A 24 7.37 17.75 -18.03
N TYR A 25 7.99 16.83 -18.78
CA TYR A 25 8.24 15.45 -18.37
C TYR A 25 9.18 15.30 -17.19
N GLU A 26 10.35 15.94 -17.27
CA GLU A 26 11.37 15.86 -16.21
C GLU A 26 10.78 16.39 -14.88
N SER A 27 9.98 17.44 -14.95
CA SER A 27 9.29 17.99 -13.78
C SER A 27 8.30 17.01 -13.14
N VAL A 28 7.50 16.28 -13.94
CA VAL A 28 6.52 15.30 -13.44
C VAL A 28 7.23 14.11 -12.83
N MET A 29 8.30 13.62 -13.47
CA MET A 29 9.07 12.48 -12.99
C MET A 29 9.78 12.77 -11.67
N ASP A 30 10.33 13.97 -11.51
CA ASP A 30 10.98 14.39 -10.28
C ASP A 30 10.00 14.50 -9.11
N VAL A 31 8.81 15.06 -9.36
CA VAL A 31 7.75 15.14 -8.36
C VAL A 31 7.27 13.73 -7.97
N LEU A 32 7.06 12.86 -8.96
CA LEU A 32 6.67 11.46 -8.74
C LEU A 32 7.71 10.70 -7.92
N LYS A 33 9.00 10.83 -8.26
CA LYS A 33 10.11 10.18 -7.55
C LYS A 33 10.22 10.66 -6.10
N LYS A 34 10.10 11.97 -5.86
CA LYS A 34 10.07 12.55 -4.50
C LYS A 34 8.86 12.05 -3.71
N ALA A 35 7.69 11.98 -4.34
CA ALA A 35 6.48 11.45 -3.70
C ALA A 35 6.62 9.97 -3.36
N GLU A 36 7.22 9.17 -4.25
CA GLU A 36 7.41 7.74 -4.06
C GLU A 36 8.45 7.43 -2.99
N LYS A 37 9.55 8.21 -2.87
CA LYS A 37 10.50 8.06 -1.77
C LYS A 37 9.81 8.18 -0.41
N LYS A 38 8.85 9.10 -0.28
CA LYS A 38 8.03 9.26 0.94
C LYS A 38 7.06 8.08 1.14
N VAL A 39 6.59 7.43 0.08
CA VAL A 39 5.75 6.22 0.18
C VAL A 39 6.59 5.05 0.68
N LEU A 40 7.74 4.81 0.05
CA LEU A 40 8.65 3.73 0.41
C LEU A 40 9.13 3.84 1.85
N LEU A 41 9.46 5.05 2.31
CA LEU A 41 9.81 5.26 3.72
C LEU A 41 8.67 4.88 4.67
N ARG A 42 7.41 5.17 4.30
CA ARG A 42 6.26 4.75 5.12
C ARG A 42 6.06 3.23 5.10
N TYR A 43 6.26 2.58 3.96
CA TYR A 43 6.15 1.12 3.86
C TYR A 43 7.26 0.44 4.64
N PHE A 44 8.47 1.00 4.61
CA PHE A 44 9.57 0.55 5.44
C PHE A 44 9.24 0.68 6.93
N LEU A 45 8.80 1.86 7.39
CA LEU A 45 8.39 2.07 8.79
C LEU A 45 7.27 1.12 9.20
N MET A 46 6.25 0.95 8.35
CA MET A 46 5.16 0.01 8.57
C MET A 46 5.67 -1.42 8.73
N SER A 47 6.63 -1.84 7.91
CA SER A 47 7.23 -3.17 7.96
C SER A 47 7.99 -3.39 9.28
N VAL A 48 8.73 -2.37 9.74
CA VAL A 48 9.40 -2.40 11.05
C VAL A 48 8.39 -2.53 12.19
N PHE A 49 7.33 -1.71 12.19
CA PHE A 49 6.27 -1.83 13.20
C PHE A 49 5.58 -3.19 13.16
N MET A 50 5.35 -3.75 11.97
CA MET A 50 4.76 -5.08 11.80
C MET A 50 5.63 -6.17 12.43
N LEU A 51 6.95 -6.13 12.25
CA LEU A 51 7.89 -7.06 12.88
C LEU A 51 7.90 -6.94 14.40
N ILE A 52 7.85 -5.71 14.92
CA ILE A 52 7.74 -5.46 16.36
C ILE A 52 6.44 -6.05 16.90
N THR A 53 5.30 -5.81 16.22
CA THR A 53 4.01 -6.38 16.61
C THR A 53 4.02 -7.89 16.57
N PHE A 54 4.64 -8.52 15.55
CA PHE A 54 4.80 -9.98 15.51
C PHE A 54 5.65 -10.51 16.65
N TYR A 55 6.75 -9.82 16.99
CA TYR A 55 7.56 -10.20 18.13
C TYR A 55 6.74 -10.17 19.43
N PHE A 56 5.99 -9.10 19.68
CA PHE A 56 5.15 -9.00 20.87
C PHE A 56 4.04 -10.05 20.90
N LEU A 57 3.27 -10.20 19.81
CA LEU A 57 2.20 -11.20 19.72
C LEU A 57 2.76 -12.63 19.87
N GLY A 58 3.89 -12.92 19.23
CA GLY A 58 4.57 -14.21 19.34
C GLY A 58 5.00 -14.53 20.78
N ASN A 59 5.55 -13.54 21.49
CA ASN A 59 5.90 -13.73 22.91
C ASN A 59 4.67 -13.95 23.78
N VAL A 60 3.55 -13.26 23.52
CA VAL A 60 2.30 -13.49 24.25
C VAL A 60 1.81 -14.93 24.05
N ILE A 61 1.86 -15.43 22.82
CA ILE A 61 1.45 -16.81 22.48
C ILE A 61 2.36 -17.84 23.15
N LEU A 62 3.68 -17.68 23.01
CA LEU A 62 4.65 -18.64 23.53
C LEU A 62 4.79 -18.60 25.06
N GLY A 63 4.49 -17.45 25.67
CA GLY A 63 4.57 -17.27 27.12
C GLY A 63 3.37 -17.80 27.89
N ASN A 64 2.25 -18.11 27.22
CA ASN A 64 1.03 -18.61 27.86
C ASN A 64 0.64 -19.97 27.29
N ASN A 65 0.75 -21.01 28.10
CA ASN A 65 0.39 -22.39 27.73
C ASN A 65 -1.11 -22.70 27.83
N THR A 66 -1.93 -21.70 28.17
CA THR A 66 -3.35 -21.88 28.52
C THR A 66 -4.31 -21.36 27.46
N PHE A 67 -3.84 -20.97 26.26
CA PHE A 67 -4.74 -20.48 25.22
C PHE A 67 -5.59 -21.59 24.62
N ASN A 68 -6.88 -21.32 24.45
CA ASN A 68 -7.82 -22.17 23.72
C ASN A 68 -7.67 -22.01 22.19
N ASP A 69 -8.28 -22.93 21.44
CA ASP A 69 -8.28 -22.93 19.97
C ASP A 69 -8.81 -21.61 19.37
N LEU A 70 -9.76 -20.96 20.07
CA LEU A 70 -10.34 -19.69 19.64
C LEU A 70 -9.31 -18.54 19.68
N SER A 71 -8.47 -18.50 20.72
CA SER A 71 -7.38 -17.54 20.85
C SER A 71 -6.33 -17.75 19.78
N TYR A 72 -5.95 -19.00 19.51
CA TYR A 72 -5.05 -19.34 18.40
C TYR A 72 -5.63 -18.91 17.05
N ALA A 73 -6.92 -19.14 16.80
CA ALA A 73 -7.59 -18.66 15.60
C ALA A 73 -7.52 -17.13 15.49
N GLY A 74 -7.70 -16.41 16.59
CA GLY A 74 -7.51 -14.96 16.68
C GLY A 74 -6.10 -14.52 16.30
N PHE A 75 -5.07 -15.18 16.84
CA PHE A 75 -3.68 -14.92 16.48
C PHE A 75 -3.39 -15.21 15.00
N TYR A 76 -3.79 -16.37 14.48
CA TYR A 76 -3.60 -16.72 13.07
C TYR A 76 -4.31 -15.74 12.14
N LEU A 77 -5.50 -15.27 12.50
CA LEU A 77 -6.21 -14.23 11.76
C LEU A 77 -5.40 -12.92 11.73
N LEU A 78 -4.85 -12.48 12.86
CA LEU A 78 -3.98 -11.30 12.91
C LEU A 78 -2.70 -11.48 12.07
N PHE A 79 -2.02 -12.62 12.19
CA PHE A 79 -0.82 -12.93 11.41
C PHE A 79 -1.09 -12.90 9.91
N THR A 80 -2.10 -13.63 9.47
CA THR A 80 -2.47 -13.72 8.05
C THR A 80 -2.92 -12.36 7.51
N ALA A 81 -3.70 -11.59 8.26
CA ALA A 81 -4.11 -10.24 7.88
C ALA A 81 -2.90 -9.30 7.71
N MET A 82 -1.95 -9.33 8.64
CA MET A 82 -0.72 -8.52 8.56
C MET A 82 0.14 -8.89 7.35
N ILE A 83 0.35 -10.19 7.11
CA ILE A 83 1.10 -10.68 5.94
C ILE A 83 0.41 -10.30 4.63
N ALA A 84 -0.91 -10.49 4.55
CA ALA A 84 -1.67 -10.14 3.35
C ALA A 84 -1.57 -8.65 3.03
N VAL A 85 -1.74 -7.79 4.03
CA VAL A 85 -1.62 -6.33 3.84
C VAL A 85 -0.20 -5.93 3.47
N PHE A 86 0.83 -6.56 4.05
CA PHE A 86 2.22 -6.34 3.66
C PHE A 86 2.41 -6.55 2.16
N PHE A 87 2.05 -7.73 1.64
CA PHE A 87 2.22 -8.05 0.22
C PHE A 87 1.40 -7.12 -0.67
N ILE A 88 0.14 -6.86 -0.32
CA ILE A 88 -0.73 -5.98 -1.10
C ILE A 88 -0.15 -4.56 -1.17
N VAL A 89 0.28 -3.99 -0.05
CA VAL A 89 0.81 -2.62 0.02
C VAL A 89 2.11 -2.51 -0.78
N TRP A 90 3.05 -3.43 -0.57
CA TRP A 90 4.32 -3.46 -1.31
C TRP A 90 4.13 -3.69 -2.81
N SER A 91 3.08 -4.43 -3.22
CA SER A 91 2.74 -4.58 -4.64
C SER A 91 2.38 -3.26 -5.34
N THR A 92 2.07 -2.20 -4.58
CA THR A 92 1.75 -0.86 -5.12
C THR A 92 2.96 0.06 -5.21
N ALA A 93 4.15 -0.37 -4.79
CA ALA A 93 5.38 0.39 -4.96
C ALA A 93 5.72 0.56 -6.46
N ILE A 94 6.20 1.75 -6.81
CA ILE A 94 6.70 2.09 -8.14
C ILE A 94 8.22 1.92 -8.15
N ILE A 95 8.71 1.06 -9.03
CA ILE A 95 10.15 0.79 -9.18
C ILE A 95 10.67 1.66 -10.32
N PHE A 96 11.54 2.62 -10.00
CA PHE A 96 12.22 3.43 -11.01
C PHE A 96 13.47 2.70 -11.50
N ARG A 97 13.52 2.40 -12.80
CA ARG A 97 14.75 1.99 -13.49
C ARG A 97 15.42 3.24 -14.07
N LYS A 98 16.76 3.23 -14.18
CA LYS A 98 17.56 4.38 -14.64
C LYS A 98 17.08 4.95 -15.99
N ASN A 99 16.63 4.09 -16.90
CA ASN A 99 16.14 4.46 -18.23
C ASN A 99 14.73 5.08 -18.21
N ASN A 100 13.91 4.79 -17.20
CA ASN A 100 12.53 5.29 -17.10
C ASN A 100 12.47 6.77 -16.67
N ILE A 101 13.60 7.35 -16.27
CA ILE A 101 13.68 8.73 -15.77
C ILE A 101 14.01 9.70 -16.91
N SER A 102 14.91 9.29 -17.82
CA SER A 102 15.35 10.10 -18.96
C SER A 102 14.48 9.96 -20.20
N ASN A 103 13.78 8.81 -20.37
CA ASN A 103 12.82 8.62 -21.45
C ASN A 103 11.76 7.58 -21.04
N PRO A 104 10.73 7.97 -20.25
CA PRO A 104 9.70 7.03 -19.81
C PRO A 104 8.88 6.52 -21.00
N SER A 105 8.85 5.20 -21.19
CA SER A 105 7.96 4.59 -22.18
C SER A 105 6.49 4.80 -21.80
N ILE A 106 5.60 4.78 -22.78
CA ILE A 106 4.14 4.76 -22.55
C ILE A 106 3.77 3.64 -21.58
N ASP A 107 4.44 2.48 -21.68
CA ASP A 107 4.24 1.35 -20.77
C ASP A 107 4.58 1.69 -19.32
N PHE A 108 5.62 2.50 -19.09
CA PHE A 108 5.96 2.97 -17.76
C PHE A 108 4.85 3.86 -17.19
N LEU A 109 4.35 4.84 -17.96
CA LEU A 109 3.26 5.72 -17.53
C LEU A 109 1.96 4.94 -17.24
N LYS A 110 1.60 3.99 -18.11
CA LYS A 110 0.47 3.07 -17.89
C LYS A 110 0.66 2.24 -16.62
N SER A 111 1.88 1.77 -16.35
CA SER A 111 2.19 1.02 -15.13
C SER A 111 2.02 1.87 -13.87
N VAL A 112 2.42 3.15 -13.91
CA VAL A 112 2.27 4.10 -12.79
C VAL A 112 0.79 4.36 -12.53
N LYS A 113 -0.02 4.59 -13.57
CA LYS A 113 -1.47 4.75 -13.44
C LYS A 113 -2.13 3.54 -12.77
N LYS A 114 -1.82 2.33 -13.23
CA LYS A 114 -2.31 1.09 -12.60
C LYS A 114 -1.91 0.98 -11.13
N LYS A 115 -0.74 1.51 -10.74
CA LYS A 115 -0.30 1.54 -9.33
C LYS A 115 -1.10 2.55 -8.51
N PHE A 116 -1.46 3.71 -9.06
CA PHE A 116 -2.38 4.66 -8.40
C PHE A 116 -3.78 4.07 -8.20
N GLU A 117 -4.33 3.38 -9.20
CA GLU A 117 -5.61 2.69 -9.08
C GLU A 117 -5.56 1.61 -7.99
N ARG A 118 -4.49 0.81 -7.95
CA ARG A 118 -4.29 -0.16 -6.87
C ARG A 118 -4.22 0.51 -5.51
N ARG A 119 -3.55 1.65 -5.36
CA ARG A 119 -3.53 2.41 -4.09
C ARG A 119 -4.92 2.87 -3.67
N LYS A 120 -5.75 3.28 -4.64
CA LYS A 120 -7.16 3.64 -4.40
C LYS A 120 -7.98 2.44 -3.94
N MET A 121 -7.80 1.29 -4.57
CA MET A 121 -8.42 0.02 -4.14
C MET A 121 -7.98 -0.37 -2.72
N VAL A 122 -6.68 -0.28 -2.41
CA VAL A 122 -6.15 -0.56 -1.07
C VAL A 122 -6.85 0.31 -0.03
N ARG A 123 -6.96 1.62 -0.29
CA ARG A 123 -7.62 2.55 0.63
C ARG A 123 -9.12 2.28 0.80
N LYS A 124 -9.82 1.91 -0.27
CA LYS A 124 -11.28 1.74 -0.25
C LYS A 124 -11.74 0.38 0.26
N ILE A 125 -10.97 -0.68 0.01
CA ILE A 125 -11.39 -2.06 0.24
C ILE A 125 -10.46 -2.75 1.25
N VAL A 126 -9.15 -2.76 0.96
CA VAL A 126 -8.19 -3.54 1.76
C VAL A 126 -8.07 -3.01 3.19
N ILE A 127 -7.99 -1.69 3.37
CA ILE A 127 -7.90 -1.08 4.71
C ILE A 127 -9.14 -1.40 5.57
N PRO A 128 -10.39 -1.20 5.10
CA PRO A 128 -11.57 -1.60 5.87
C PRO A 128 -11.62 -3.09 6.20
N VAL A 129 -11.30 -3.98 5.26
CA VAL A 129 -11.26 -5.43 5.50
C VAL A 129 -10.21 -5.79 6.54
N TYR A 130 -9.02 -5.18 6.44
CA TYR A 130 -7.96 -5.37 7.42
C TYR A 130 -8.35 -4.90 8.82
N LEU A 131 -9.04 -3.76 8.93
CA LEU A 131 -9.55 -3.28 10.21
C LEU A 131 -10.59 -4.21 10.83
N GLY A 132 -11.49 -4.76 10.00
CA GLY A 132 -12.42 -5.80 10.44
C GLY A 132 -11.67 -7.01 11.00
N ALA A 133 -10.68 -7.51 10.26
CA ALA A 133 -9.86 -8.63 10.70
C ALA A 133 -9.09 -8.33 12.01
N ILE A 134 -8.56 -7.11 12.18
CA ILE A 134 -7.92 -6.69 13.43
C ILE A 134 -8.92 -6.71 14.59
N ILE A 135 -10.09 -6.09 14.41
CA ILE A 135 -11.11 -6.00 15.46
C ILE A 135 -11.54 -7.40 15.88
N THR A 136 -11.84 -8.27 14.92
CA THR A 136 -12.21 -9.66 15.19
C THR A 136 -11.06 -10.42 15.86
N GLY A 137 -9.84 -10.33 15.33
CA GLY A 137 -8.68 -11.03 15.88
C GLY A 137 -8.36 -10.62 17.32
N ILE A 138 -8.34 -9.31 17.60
CA ILE A 138 -8.15 -8.80 18.97
C ILE A 138 -9.28 -9.27 19.88
N THR A 139 -10.53 -9.21 19.41
CA THR A 139 -11.67 -9.66 20.21
C THR A 139 -11.54 -11.13 20.59
N LEU A 140 -11.16 -12.01 19.65
CA LEU A 140 -10.95 -13.43 19.92
C LEU A 140 -9.83 -13.68 20.93
N VAL A 141 -8.70 -12.98 20.79
CA VAL A 141 -7.57 -13.10 21.72
C VAL A 141 -7.95 -12.59 23.13
N TYR A 142 -8.71 -11.50 23.21
CA TYR A 142 -9.03 -10.86 24.49
C TYR A 142 -10.07 -11.62 25.31
N ILE A 143 -10.88 -12.50 24.69
CA ILE A 143 -11.82 -13.36 25.42
C ILE A 143 -11.09 -14.15 26.51
N GLU A 144 -9.92 -14.71 26.16
CA GLU A 144 -9.15 -15.54 27.08
C GLU A 144 -8.25 -14.70 27.99
N VAL A 145 -7.56 -13.70 27.43
CA VAL A 145 -6.63 -12.85 28.21
C VAL A 145 -7.35 -12.09 29.33
N LEU A 146 -8.62 -11.75 29.13
CA LEU A 146 -9.41 -11.01 30.11
C LEU A 146 -10.37 -11.92 30.90
N ALA A 147 -10.25 -13.24 30.79
CA ALA A 147 -11.20 -14.20 31.36
C ALA A 147 -11.35 -14.04 32.88
N ASP A 148 -10.26 -13.76 33.59
CA ASP A 148 -10.21 -13.62 35.05
C ASP A 148 -10.75 -12.27 35.57
N LEU A 149 -11.09 -11.34 34.67
CA LEU A 149 -11.61 -10.02 35.02
C LEU A 149 -13.14 -10.02 35.12
N ASP A 150 -13.65 -9.08 35.92
CA ASP A 150 -15.09 -8.83 36.00
C ASP A 150 -15.71 -8.51 34.62
N ILE A 151 -16.97 -8.93 34.43
CA ILE A 151 -17.68 -8.79 33.17
C ILE A 151 -17.79 -7.33 32.70
N LEU A 152 -17.98 -6.38 33.62
CA LEU A 152 -18.07 -4.97 33.26
C LEU A 152 -16.72 -4.44 32.77
N ILE A 153 -15.64 -4.84 33.44
CA ILE A 153 -14.28 -4.45 33.06
C ILE A 153 -13.93 -5.02 31.68
N ARG A 154 -14.25 -6.30 31.43
CA ARG A 154 -14.06 -6.95 30.13
C ARG A 154 -14.78 -6.20 29.00
N LEU A 155 -16.06 -5.87 29.21
CA LEU A 155 -16.86 -5.15 28.23
C LEU A 155 -16.30 -3.76 27.96
N LEU A 156 -15.88 -3.03 29.00
CA LEU A 156 -15.24 -1.72 28.86
C LEU A 156 -13.94 -1.79 28.06
N ILE A 157 -13.10 -2.82 28.30
CA ILE A 157 -11.85 -3.00 27.54
C ILE A 157 -12.15 -3.32 26.07
N HIS A 158 -13.05 -4.26 25.78
CA HIS A 158 -13.43 -4.58 24.41
C HIS A 158 -13.98 -3.36 23.67
N PHE A 159 -14.94 -2.66 24.28
CA PHE A 159 -15.55 -1.48 23.67
C PHE A 159 -14.53 -0.36 23.49
N GLY A 160 -13.68 -0.14 24.49
CA GLY A 160 -12.60 0.83 24.45
C GLY A 160 -11.63 0.58 23.30
N VAL A 161 -11.19 -0.66 23.10
CA VAL A 161 -10.29 -1.03 22.00
C VAL A 161 -10.97 -0.85 20.64
N ILE A 162 -12.22 -1.28 20.49
CA ILE A 162 -12.96 -1.11 19.22
C ILE A 162 -13.09 0.37 18.88
N VAL A 163 -13.53 1.19 19.84
CA VAL A 163 -13.67 2.64 19.65
C VAL A 163 -12.32 3.27 19.32
N PHE A 164 -11.25 2.86 20.02
CA PHE A 164 -9.90 3.35 19.76
C PHE A 164 -9.41 3.03 18.34
N VAL A 165 -9.60 1.80 17.87
CA VAL A 165 -9.24 1.37 16.51
C VAL A 165 -10.05 2.16 15.47
N LEU A 166 -11.34 2.37 15.70
CA LEU A 166 -12.19 3.16 14.82
C LEU A 166 -11.77 4.63 14.75
N ILE A 167 -11.42 5.24 15.88
CA ILE A 167 -10.93 6.62 15.95
C ILE A 167 -9.61 6.74 15.17
N ILE A 168 -8.65 5.86 15.41
CA ILE A 168 -7.37 5.86 14.68
C ILE A 168 -7.62 5.70 13.19
N SER A 169 -8.47 4.73 12.80
CA SER A 169 -8.83 4.49 11.40
C SER A 169 -9.41 5.73 10.74
N TYR A 170 -10.32 6.44 11.41
CA TYR A 170 -10.93 7.66 10.91
C TYR A 170 -9.88 8.75 10.66
N PHE A 171 -9.00 9.01 11.63
CA PHE A 171 -7.94 10.02 11.48
C PHE A 171 -6.93 9.67 10.38
N VAL A 172 -6.52 8.40 10.30
CA VAL A 172 -5.62 7.90 9.24
C VAL A 172 -6.28 8.05 7.88
N SER A 173 -7.54 7.64 7.74
CA SER A 173 -8.31 7.74 6.49
C SER A 173 -8.50 9.18 6.04
N LYS A 174 -8.81 10.09 6.97
CA LYS A 174 -8.93 11.54 6.70
C LYS A 174 -7.59 12.13 6.24
N ARG A 175 -6.49 11.77 6.91
CA ARG A 175 -5.14 12.23 6.54
C ARG A 175 -4.71 11.71 5.17
N GLU A 176 -5.00 10.45 4.85
CA GLU A 176 -4.67 9.87 3.56
C GLU A 176 -5.53 10.41 2.41
N LYS A 177 -6.81 10.69 2.65
CA LYS A 177 -7.67 11.38 1.67
C LYS A 177 -7.08 12.76 1.32
N LYS A 178 -6.76 13.56 2.34
CA LYS A 178 -6.14 14.89 2.14
C LYS A 178 -4.79 14.80 1.42
N ARG A 179 -3.97 13.80 1.73
CA ARG A 179 -2.69 13.56 1.06
C ARG A 179 -2.88 13.18 -0.41
N TYR A 180 -3.87 12.33 -0.70
CA TYR A 180 -4.20 11.97 -2.07
C TYR A 180 -4.63 13.16 -2.90
N GLU A 181 -5.57 13.96 -2.41
CA GLU A 181 -6.05 15.15 -3.12
C GLU A 181 -4.95 16.18 -3.37
N LYS A 182 -4.05 16.40 -2.40
CA LYS A 182 -3.01 17.45 -2.51
C LYS A 182 -1.74 17.02 -3.22
N THR A 183 -1.37 15.74 -3.14
CA THR A 183 -0.05 15.27 -3.60
C THR A 183 -0.17 14.30 -4.77
N TYR A 184 -1.10 13.35 -4.72
CA TYR A 184 -1.14 12.28 -5.72
C TYR A 184 -2.04 12.63 -6.90
N LYS A 185 -3.20 13.24 -6.64
CA LYS A 185 -4.15 13.63 -7.69
C LYS A 185 -3.52 14.55 -8.75
N PRO A 186 -2.76 15.61 -8.39
CA PRO A 186 -2.12 16.46 -9.41
C PRO A 186 -1.07 15.72 -10.25
N ILE A 187 -0.43 14.68 -9.70
CA ILE A 187 0.53 13.86 -10.43
C ILE A 187 -0.20 12.90 -11.38
N GLU A 188 -1.30 12.30 -10.89
CA GLU A 188 -2.17 11.42 -11.67
C GLU A 188 -2.79 12.16 -12.86
N ASP A 189 -3.34 13.37 -12.63
CA ASP A 189 -3.92 14.22 -13.67
C ASP A 189 -2.88 14.57 -14.76
N ARG A 190 -1.64 14.93 -14.36
CA ARG A 190 -0.56 15.19 -15.32
C ARG A 190 -0.13 13.95 -16.09
N ILE A 191 -0.12 12.77 -15.47
CA ILE A 191 0.19 11.52 -16.19
C ILE A 191 -0.91 11.19 -17.20
N ASP A 192 -2.17 11.48 -16.86
CA ASP A 192 -3.29 11.31 -17.78
C ASP A 192 -3.23 12.28 -18.97
N GLU A 193 -2.81 13.52 -18.76
CA GLU A 193 -2.51 14.48 -19.84
C GLU A 193 -1.41 13.95 -20.75
N LEU A 194 -0.27 13.53 -20.19
CA LEU A 194 0.84 12.98 -20.95
C LEU A 194 0.44 11.74 -21.77
N LEU A 195 -0.40 10.86 -21.22
CA LEU A 195 -0.91 9.69 -21.94
C LEU A 195 -1.82 10.08 -23.10
N LYS A 196 -2.69 11.09 -22.92
CA LYS A 196 -3.56 11.60 -24.00
C LYS A 196 -2.74 12.24 -25.13
N ASP A 197 -1.70 12.99 -24.80
CA ASP A 197 -0.82 13.60 -25.80
C ASP A 197 -0.07 12.54 -26.62
N TYR A 198 0.26 11.39 -26.02
CA TYR A 198 0.84 10.25 -26.72
C TYR A 198 -0.16 9.47 -27.57
N GLU A 199 -1.44 9.45 -27.22
CA GLU A 199 -2.49 8.74 -27.96
C GLU A 199 -3.05 9.58 -29.12
N ASN A 200 -3.01 10.92 -29.02
CA ASN A 200 -3.50 11.86 -30.03
C ASN A 200 -2.45 12.31 -31.04
N ASN A 201 -1.16 12.10 -30.77
CA ASN A 201 -0.06 12.21 -31.75
C ASN A 201 0.27 10.83 -32.33
#